data_AF-A0A8S3HES7-F1
#
_entry.id   AF-A0A8S3HES7-F1
#
_cell.length_a   1.000
_cell.length_b   1.000
_cell.length_c   1.000
_cell.angle_alpha   90.00
_cell.angle_beta   90.00
_cell.angle_gamma   90.00
#
_symmetry.space_group_name_H-M   'P 1'
#
loop_
_entity.id
_entity.type
_entity.pdbx_description
1 polymer ?
#
loop_
_entity_poly.entity_id
_entity_poly.type
_entity_poly.pdbx_seq_one_letter_code
_entity_poly.pdbx_strand_id
1 'polypeptide(L)'
;LPIDQQFFSIIPKLENLLSLTVAIPTENHRLQLQALLDRAPRLFSLAFKFCVTSAMPPYRYTSSSICRLDLQGYDPSRRRHRYDIRQCMELSRSSIGIQCRILAIEVEKPK
;
A
#
# COMPACT_ATOMS: atom_id res chain seq x y z
N LEU A 1 -7.07 10.48 -8.60
CA LEU A 1 -8.03 10.09 -9.67
C LEU A 1 -8.87 8.96 -9.14
N PRO A 2 -10.20 8.98 -9.33
CA PRO A 2 -11.00 7.78 -9.14
C PRO A 2 -10.51 6.71 -10.10
N ILE A 3 -10.05 5.58 -9.57
CA ILE A 3 -9.60 4.44 -10.37
C ILE A 3 -10.85 3.57 -10.58
N ASP A 4 -11.66 3.95 -11.56
CA ASP A 4 -12.91 3.30 -11.92
C ASP A 4 -12.82 2.59 -13.28
N GLN A 5 -13.93 2.01 -13.76
CA GLN A 5 -13.97 1.32 -15.06
C GLN A 5 -13.61 2.24 -16.23
N GLN A 6 -13.93 3.53 -16.15
CA GLN A 6 -13.64 4.49 -17.22
C GLN A 6 -12.15 4.83 -17.26
N PHE A 7 -11.48 4.89 -16.12
CA PHE A 7 -10.01 5.01 -16.08
C PHE A 7 -9.35 3.83 -16.80
N PHE A 8 -9.80 2.60 -16.53
CA PHE A 8 -9.22 1.39 -17.12
C PHE A 8 -9.62 1.17 -18.58
N SER A 9 -10.67 1.80 -19.10
CA SER A 9 -10.97 1.74 -20.54
C SER A 9 -9.98 2.56 -21.37
N ILE A 10 -9.42 3.62 -20.78
CA ILE A 10 -8.40 4.47 -21.40
C ILE A 10 -7.00 3.87 -21.21
N ILE A 11 -6.72 3.34 -20.02
CA ILE A 11 -5.42 2.76 -19.66
C ILE A 11 -5.65 1.31 -19.21
N PRO A 12 -5.75 0.35 -20.15
CA PRO A 12 -6.14 -1.02 -19.84
C PRO A 12 -5.06 -1.79 -19.07
N LYS A 13 -3.80 -1.40 -19.24
CA LYS A 13 -2.66 -1.97 -18.52
C LYS A 13 -1.63 -0.91 -18.16
N LEU A 14 -0.94 -1.15 -17.05
CA LEU A 14 0.09 -0.29 -16.49
C LEU A 14 1.44 -1.01 -16.49
N GLU A 15 1.81 -1.64 -17.61
CA GLU A 15 3.01 -2.48 -17.73
C GLU A 15 4.30 -1.71 -17.48
N ASN A 16 4.32 -0.39 -17.72
CA ASN A 16 5.48 0.46 -17.47
C ASN A 16 5.44 1.19 -16.12
N LEU A 17 4.40 0.97 -15.30
CA LEU A 17 4.30 1.58 -13.98
C LEU A 17 5.22 0.84 -13.00
N LEU A 18 6.34 1.48 -12.64
CA LEU A 18 7.34 0.91 -11.73
C LEU A 18 7.17 1.34 -10.27
N SER A 19 6.61 2.52 -10.05
CA SER A 19 6.38 3.07 -8.71
C SER A 19 5.01 3.73 -8.64
N LEU A 20 4.34 3.52 -7.51
CA LEU A 20 3.04 4.10 -7.23
C LEU A 20 3.07 4.69 -5.82
N THR A 21 2.66 5.94 -5.71
CA THR A 21 2.37 6.56 -4.42
C THR A 21 0.87 6.78 -4.31
N VAL A 22 0.26 6.23 -3.28
CA VAL A 22 -1.19 6.30 -3.04
C VAL A 22 -1.51 7.21 -1.87
N ALA A 23 -2.57 7.99 -2.05
CA ALA A 23 -3.28 8.68 -0.98
C ALA A 23 -4.70 8.10 -0.98
N ILE A 24 -5.03 7.29 0.04
CA ILE A 24 -6.26 6.51 0.10
C ILE A 24 -7.17 7.13 1.15
N PRO A 25 -8.24 7.84 0.75
CA PRO A 25 -9.07 8.54 1.71
C PRO A 25 -10.15 7.66 2.34
N THR A 26 -10.51 6.50 1.77
CA THR A 26 -11.59 5.64 2.31
C THR A 26 -11.40 4.16 1.94
N GLU A 27 -12.07 3.27 2.69
CA GLU A 27 -12.14 1.81 2.45
C GLU A 27 -12.54 1.42 1.01
N ASN A 28 -13.43 2.20 0.37
CA ASN A 28 -13.90 1.94 -0.99
C ASN A 28 -12.78 1.95 -2.03
N HIS A 29 -11.66 2.61 -1.74
CA HIS A 29 -10.49 2.66 -2.62
C HIS A 29 -9.62 1.39 -2.53
N ARG A 30 -9.91 0.44 -1.63
CA ARG A 30 -9.19 -0.83 -1.52
C ARG A 30 -9.33 -1.67 -2.78
N LEU A 31 -10.56 -1.87 -3.24
CA LEU A 31 -10.85 -2.67 -4.44
C LEU A 31 -10.23 -2.03 -5.68
N GLN A 32 -10.27 -0.69 -5.73
CA GLN A 32 -9.68 0.09 -6.80
C GLN A 32 -8.16 -0.04 -6.83
N LEU A 33 -7.50 0.04 -5.67
CA LEU A 33 -6.05 -0.16 -5.60
C LEU A 33 -5.68 -1.60 -5.99
N GLN A 34 -6.37 -2.61 -5.48
CA GLN A 34 -6.08 -4.00 -5.88
C GLN A 34 -6.25 -4.18 -7.40
N ALA A 35 -7.34 -3.67 -7.98
CA ALA A 35 -7.55 -3.71 -9.42
C ALA A 35 -6.45 -2.99 -10.23
N LEU A 36 -5.86 -1.93 -9.68
CA LEU A 36 -4.70 -1.26 -10.26
C LEU A 36 -3.45 -2.12 -10.15
N LEU A 37 -3.19 -2.71 -8.97
CA LEU A 37 -2.05 -3.59 -8.74
C LEU A 37 -2.07 -4.81 -9.67
N ASP A 38 -3.24 -5.41 -9.88
CA ASP A 38 -3.43 -6.54 -10.80
C ASP A 38 -3.10 -6.19 -12.26
N ARG A 39 -3.22 -4.90 -12.63
CA ARG A 39 -2.93 -4.36 -13.97
C ARG A 39 -1.53 -3.76 -14.10
N ALA A 40 -0.76 -3.73 -13.02
CA ALA A 40 0.59 -3.17 -12.95
C ALA A 40 1.62 -4.28 -12.65
N PRO A 41 1.85 -5.22 -13.58
CA PRO A 41 2.67 -6.41 -13.32
C PRO A 41 4.15 -6.11 -13.06
N ARG A 42 4.61 -4.90 -13.37
CA ARG A 42 6.00 -4.45 -13.14
C ARG A 42 6.12 -3.44 -12.01
N LEU A 43 5.06 -3.25 -11.22
CA LEU A 43 5.08 -2.34 -10.08
C LEU A 43 6.03 -2.85 -9.00
N PHE A 44 7.18 -2.22 -8.90
CA PHE A 44 8.24 -2.60 -7.97
C PHE A 44 8.09 -1.92 -6.60
N SER A 45 7.59 -0.68 -6.58
CA SER A 45 7.53 0.15 -5.38
C SER A 45 6.13 0.70 -5.13
N LEU A 46 5.64 0.50 -3.90
CA LEU A 46 4.38 1.05 -3.42
C LEU A 46 4.62 1.89 -2.17
N ALA A 47 4.17 3.15 -2.19
CA ALA A 47 4.28 4.07 -1.07
C ALA A 47 2.90 4.62 -0.68
N PHE A 48 2.64 4.73 0.62
CA PHE A 48 1.42 5.31 1.16
C PHE A 48 1.73 6.69 1.76
N LYS A 49 1.13 7.74 1.19
CA LYS A 49 1.31 9.13 1.65
C LYS A 49 0.25 9.59 2.65
N PHE A 50 -0.94 9.01 2.59
CA PHE A 50 -2.06 9.37 3.45
C PHE A 50 -3.09 8.24 3.46
N CYS A 51 -3.52 7.81 4.64
CA CYS A 51 -4.63 6.85 4.78
C CYS A 51 -5.53 7.31 5.92
N VAL A 52 -6.76 7.73 5.62
CA VAL A 52 -7.70 8.34 6.60
C VAL A 52 -8.26 7.31 7.58
N THR A 53 -8.15 6.01 7.28
CA THR A 53 -8.74 4.97 8.12
C THR A 53 -7.67 4.29 8.96
N SER A 54 -7.87 4.28 10.29
CA SER A 54 -7.10 3.48 11.24
C SER A 54 -7.33 1.97 11.09
N ALA A 55 -8.24 1.57 10.20
CA ALA A 55 -8.82 0.24 10.15
C ALA A 55 -8.15 -0.70 9.15
N MET A 56 -7.36 -0.19 8.19
CA MET A 56 -6.99 -1.00 7.04
C MET A 56 -5.48 -1.18 6.88
N PRO A 57 -4.90 -2.17 7.55
CA PRO A 57 -3.49 -2.41 7.38
C PRO A 57 -3.20 -2.79 5.91
N PRO A 58 -2.07 -2.32 5.34
CA PRO A 58 -1.65 -2.61 3.96
C PRO A 58 -1.42 -4.10 3.68
N TYR A 59 -1.55 -4.95 4.71
CA TYR A 59 -1.31 -6.39 4.71
C TYR A 59 -2.25 -7.19 3.80
N ARG A 60 -3.36 -6.59 3.34
CA ARG A 60 -4.38 -7.28 2.55
C ARG A 60 -4.20 -7.17 1.03
N TYR A 61 -3.21 -6.42 0.57
CA TYR A 61 -2.93 -6.30 -0.86
C TYR A 61 -2.06 -7.45 -1.34
N THR A 62 -2.34 -7.95 -2.54
CA THR A 62 -1.56 -9.02 -3.17
C THR A 62 -0.97 -8.52 -4.47
N SER A 63 0.35 -8.47 -4.58
CA SER A 63 1.03 -8.13 -5.83
C SER A 63 2.45 -8.63 -5.81
N SER A 64 2.73 -9.70 -6.56
CA SER A 64 4.02 -10.39 -6.55
C SER A 64 5.20 -9.55 -7.05
N SER A 65 4.94 -8.44 -7.73
CA SER A 65 5.96 -7.54 -8.26
C SER A 65 6.47 -6.52 -7.23
N ILE A 66 5.68 -6.23 -6.18
CA ILE A 66 6.05 -5.23 -5.18
C ILE A 66 7.17 -5.78 -4.29
N CYS A 67 8.35 -5.17 -4.40
CA CYS A 67 9.52 -5.49 -3.61
C CYS A 67 9.86 -4.40 -2.59
N ARG A 68 9.33 -3.18 -2.76
CA ARG A 68 9.54 -2.06 -1.84
C ARG A 68 8.20 -1.51 -1.36
N LEU A 69 8.01 -1.54 -0.04
CA LEU A 69 6.83 -1.01 0.63
C LEU A 69 7.22 0.13 1.55
N ASP A 70 6.62 1.30 1.34
CA ASP A 70 6.81 2.49 2.19
C ASP A 70 5.50 2.88 2.85
N LEU A 71 5.47 2.77 4.18
CA LEU A 71 4.32 3.05 5.03
C LEU A 71 4.57 4.22 5.98
N GLN A 72 5.66 4.98 5.80
CA GLN A 72 5.99 6.08 6.72
C GLN A 72 4.97 7.23 6.68
N GLY A 73 4.25 7.38 5.56
CA GLY A 73 3.16 8.35 5.40
C GLY A 73 1.77 7.77 5.70
N TYR A 74 1.67 6.54 6.19
CA TYR A 74 0.39 5.92 6.51
C TYR A 74 -0.15 6.49 7.82
N ASP A 75 -0.94 7.57 7.83
CA ASP A 75 -1.57 8.06 9.07
C ASP A 75 -2.92 8.78 8.83
N PRO A 76 -3.98 8.42 9.58
CA PRO A 76 -5.30 9.05 9.48
C PRO A 76 -5.38 10.48 10.04
N SER A 77 -4.44 10.87 10.90
CA SER A 77 -4.37 12.14 11.62
C SER A 77 -3.36 13.14 11.03
N ARG A 78 -2.76 12.83 9.88
CA ARG A 78 -1.61 13.55 9.28
C ARG A 78 -0.35 13.57 10.15
N ARG A 79 -0.26 12.70 11.17
CA ARG A 79 0.99 12.47 11.90
C ARG A 79 1.75 11.34 11.23
N ARG A 80 2.82 10.84 11.84
CA ARG A 80 3.47 9.61 11.37
C ARG A 80 2.97 8.47 12.24
N HIS A 81 2.35 7.46 11.62
CA HIS A 81 1.93 6.27 12.34
C HIS A 81 3.16 5.47 12.76
N ARG A 82 3.19 5.10 14.02
CA ARG A 82 4.22 4.23 14.57
C ARG A 82 3.61 2.85 14.77
N TYR A 83 4.27 1.87 14.18
CA TYR A 83 3.90 0.47 14.27
C TYR A 83 4.33 -0.06 15.62
N ASP A 84 3.38 -0.61 16.38
CA ASP A 84 3.67 -1.37 17.59
C ASP A 84 4.17 -2.80 17.24
N ILE A 85 4.53 -3.56 18.27
CA ILE A 85 5.02 -4.94 18.08
C ILE A 85 3.98 -5.86 17.43
N ARG A 86 2.69 -5.71 17.73
CA ARG A 86 1.62 -6.54 17.16
C ARG A 86 1.46 -6.23 15.68
N GLN A 87 1.43 -4.95 15.32
CA GLN A 87 1.31 -4.51 13.94
C GLN A 87 2.53 -4.90 13.10
N CYS A 88 3.74 -4.82 13.65
CA CYS A 88 4.95 -5.33 12.99
C CYS A 88 4.86 -6.85 12.72
N MET A 89 4.33 -7.61 13.69
CA MET A 89 4.14 -9.05 13.55
C MET A 89 3.07 -9.40 12.50
N GLU A 90 1.98 -8.63 12.43
CA GLU A 90 0.96 -8.80 11.38
C GLU A 90 1.51 -8.46 9.99
N LEU A 91 2.26 -7.36 9.88
CA LEU A 91 2.91 -6.95 8.64
C LEU A 91 3.88 -8.01 8.14
N SER A 92 4.78 -8.49 8.99
CA SER A 92 5.77 -9.51 8.62
C SER A 92 5.17 -10.85 8.22
N ARG A 93 3.93 -11.15 8.62
CA ARG A 93 3.20 -12.36 8.25
C ARG A 93 2.29 -12.18 7.02
N SER A 94 2.12 -10.95 6.54
CA SER A 94 1.27 -10.65 5.40
C SER A 94 1.92 -11.03 4.06
N SER A 95 1.13 -11.29 3.02
CA SER A 95 1.64 -11.57 1.68
C SER A 95 2.59 -10.47 1.19
N ILE A 96 2.18 -9.21 1.35
CA ILE A 96 2.99 -8.05 0.92
C ILE A 96 4.24 -7.86 1.80
N GLY A 97 4.16 -8.18 3.09
CA GLY A 97 5.32 -8.09 3.99
C GLY A 97 6.33 -9.20 3.77
N ILE A 98 5.88 -10.43 3.50
CA ILE A 98 6.75 -11.58 3.22
C ILE A 98 7.52 -11.39 1.91
N GLN A 99 6.86 -10.89 0.86
CA GLN A 99 7.51 -10.68 -0.44
C GLN A 99 8.40 -9.43 -0.49
N CYS A 100 8.09 -8.45 0.38
CA CYS A 100 8.78 -7.17 0.41
C CYS A 100 10.24 -7.37 0.82
N ARG A 101 11.16 -6.83 0.02
CA ARG A 101 12.60 -6.80 0.32
C ARG A 101 13.01 -5.56 1.10
N ILE A 102 12.34 -4.44 0.83
CA ILE A 102 12.62 -3.15 1.47
C ILE A 102 11.34 -2.62 2.10
N LEU A 103 11.29 -2.64 3.43
CA LEU A 103 10.18 -2.10 4.22
C LEU A 103 10.61 -0.81 4.91
N ALA A 104 9.86 0.28 4.68
CA ALA A 104 10.01 1.53 5.41
C ALA A 104 8.79 1.75 6.31
N ILE A 105 9.01 1.66 7.63
CA ILE A 105 8.01 1.92 8.68
C ILE A 105 8.64 2.78 9.77
N GLU A 106 7.83 3.44 10.58
CA GLU A 106 8.26 3.96 11.88
C GLU A 106 7.78 3.01 12.97
N VAL A 107 8.64 2.68 13.93
CA VAL A 107 8.29 1.79 15.04
C VAL A 107 8.15 2.57 16.34
N GLU A 108 7.26 2.14 17.21
CA GLU A 108 7.21 2.66 18.58
C GLU A 108 8.50 2.31 19.33
N LYS A 109 9.01 3.24 20.14
CA LYS A 109 10.17 2.94 20.99
C LYS A 109 9.73 1.91 22.05
N PRO A 110 10.45 0.78 22.21
CA PRO A 110 10.20 -0.12 23.32
C PRO A 110 10.42 0.64 24.65
N LYS A 111 9.52 0.39 25.61
CA LYS A 111 9.61 0.95 26.97
C LYS A 111 10.72 0.27 27.76
#